data_AF-A0A0E2H808-F1
#
_entry.id   AF-A0A0E2H808-F1
#
_cell.length_a   1.000
_cell.length_b   1.000
_cell.length_c   1.000
_cell.angle_alpha   90.00
_cell.angle_beta   90.00
_cell.angle_gamma   90.00
#
_symmetry.space_group_name_H-M   'P 1'
#
loop_
_entity.id
_entity.type
_entity.pdbx_description
1 polymer ?
#
loop_
_entity_poly.entity_id
_entity_poly.type
_entity_poly.pdbx_seq_one_letter_code
_entity_poly.pdbx_strand_id
1 'polypeptide(L)' 'MDKDFSKGFMYDVADLLEYCAENNTDNVDLIFTFGDKELNVNVTFSIKQN' A
#
# COMPACT_ATOMS: atom_id res chain seq x y z
N MET A 1 0.08 14.27 13.91
CA MET A 1 -0.92 13.49 14.69
C MET A 1 -0.68 12.06 14.26
N ASP A 2 -0.01 11.27 15.09
CA ASP A 2 0.28 9.88 14.75
C ASP A 2 -1.03 9.10 14.86
N LYS A 3 -1.58 8.76 13.69
CA LYS A 3 -2.76 7.93 13.60
C LYS A 3 -2.27 6.50 13.43
N ASP A 4 -2.41 5.72 14.48
CA ASP A 4 -2.15 4.28 14.38
C ASP A 4 -3.12 3.69 13.35
N PHE A 5 -2.53 3.00 12.37
CA PHE A 5 -3.32 2.24 11.42
C PHE A 5 -3.90 1.00 12.09
N SER A 6 -5.05 0.56 11.60
CA SER A 6 -5.63 -0.69 12.08
C SER A 6 -4.71 -1.86 11.74
N LYS A 7 -4.73 -2.91 12.56
CA LYS A 7 -3.97 -4.15 12.26
C LYS A 7 -4.32 -4.70 10.88
N GLY A 8 -5.59 -4.65 10.48
CA GLY A 8 -6.04 -5.07 9.15
C GLY A 8 -5.32 -4.32 8.04
N PHE A 9 -5.29 -2.98 8.12
CA PHE A 9 -4.58 -2.16 7.15
C PHE A 9 -3.08 -2.49 7.08
N MET A 10 -2.45 -2.75 8.23
CA MET A 10 -1.03 -3.16 8.25
C MET A 10 -0.79 -4.52 7.58
N TYR A 11 -1.72 -5.48 7.73
CA TYR A 11 -1.66 -6.75 7.00
C TYR A 11 -1.86 -6.53 5.50
N ASP A 12 -2.85 -5.73 5.11
CA ASP A 12 -3.09 -5.41 3.69
C ASP A 12 -1.86 -4.76 3.05
N VAL A 13 -1.15 -3.87 3.77
CA VAL A 13 0.10 -3.27 3.30
C VAL A 13 1.24 -4.29 3.19
N ALA A 14 1.32 -5.28 4.09
CA ALA A 14 2.30 -6.35 3.99
C ALA A 14 2.03 -7.25 2.77
N ASP A 15 0.76 -7.59 2.50
CA ASP A 15 0.36 -8.35 1.32
C ASP A 15 0.72 -7.59 0.03
N LEU A 16 0.53 -6.27 0.00
CA LEU A 16 0.94 -5.43 -1.15
C LEU A 16 2.46 -5.42 -1.34
N LEU A 17 3.25 -5.47 -0.25
CA LEU A 17 4.70 -5.56 -0.33
C LEU A 17 5.14 -6.90 -0.93
N GLU A 18 4.52 -8.01 -0.50
CA GLU A 18 4.77 -9.34 -1.07
C GLU A 18 4.39 -9.38 -2.55
N TYR A 19 3.24 -8.83 -2.91
CA TYR A 19 2.81 -8.71 -4.30
C TYR A 19 3.83 -7.94 -5.15
N CYS A 20 4.38 -6.83 -4.65
CA CYS A 20 5.41 -6.07 -5.36
C CYS A 20 6.69 -6.92 -5.58
N ALA A 21 7.12 -7.65 -4.55
CA ALA A 21 8.27 -8.54 -4.62
C ALA A 21 8.09 -9.66 -5.65
N GLU A 22 6.91 -10.30 -5.69
CA GLU A 22 6.58 -11.34 -6.67
C GLU A 22 6.58 -10.82 -8.11
N ASN A 23 6.18 -9.56 -8.31
CA ASN A 23 6.08 -8.94 -9.63
C ASN A 23 7.34 -8.15 -10.04
N ASN A 24 8.41 -8.21 -9.24
CA ASN A 24 9.66 -7.45 -9.45
C ASN A 24 9.40 -5.94 -9.71
N THR A 25 8.50 -5.38 -8.91
CA THR A 25 8.18 -3.95 -8.85
C THR A 25 8.37 -3.44 -7.42
N ASP A 26 8.51 -2.14 -7.25
CA ASP A 26 8.60 -1.48 -5.95
C ASP A 26 7.40 -0.57 -5.67
N ASN A 27 6.43 -0.49 -6.59
CA ASN A 27 5.29 0.40 -6.46
C ASN A 27 3.96 -0.28 -6.80
N VAL A 28 2.90 0.24 -6.18
CA VAL A 28 1.50 -0.10 -6.48
C VAL A 28 0.65 1.15 -6.52
N ASP A 29 -0.22 1.24 -7.53
CA ASP A 29 -1.25 2.25 -7.62
C ASP A 29 -2.58 1.68 -7.09
N LEU A 30 -3.12 2.31 -6.06
CA LEU A 30 -4.41 1.96 -5.46
C LEU A 30 -5.43 3.04 -5.81
N ILE A 31 -6.54 2.61 -6.42
CA ILE A 31 -7.64 3.50 -6.79
C ILE A 31 -8.85 3.13 -5.95
N PHE A 32 -9.29 4.04 -5.09
CA PHE A 32 -10.47 3.87 -4.26
C PHE A 32 -11.57 4.81 -4.74
N THR A 33 -12.72 4.25 -5.11
CA THR A 33 -13.91 5.03 -5.50
C THR A 33 -14.91 5.08 -4.36
N PHE A 34 -15.26 6.29 -3.91
CA PHE A 34 -16.24 6.54 -2.85
C PHE A 34 -17.37 7.44 -3.40
N GLY A 35 -18.41 6.81 -3.97
CA GLY A 35 -19.50 7.53 -4.62
C GLY A 35 -19.01 8.25 -5.88
N ASP A 36 -19.07 9.58 -5.88
CA ASP A 36 -18.61 10.47 -6.95
C ASP A 36 -17.13 10.90 -6.80
N LYS A 37 -16.44 10.40 -5.78
CA LYS A 37 -15.04 10.74 -5.49
C LYS A 37 -14.11 9.58 -5.83
N GLU A 38 -12.94 9.94 -6.34
CA GLU A 38 -11.83 9.03 -6.58
C GLU A 38 -10.64 9.45 -5.72
N LEU A 39 -10.07 8.49 -5.00
CA LEU A 39 -8.82 8.64 -4.28
C LEU A 39 -7.78 7.75 -4.96
N ASN A 40 -6.80 8.40 -5.60
CA ASN A 40 -5.63 7.72 -6.15
C ASN A 40 -4.51 7.78 -5.11
N VAL A 41 -3.98 6.62 -4.75
CA VAL A 41 -2.85 6.47 -3.83
C VAL A 41 -1.75 5.71 -4.55
N ASN A 42 -0.61 6.36 -4.78
CA ASN A 42 0.60 5.67 -5.19
C ASN A 42 1.39 5.31 -3.93
N VAL A 43 1.69 4.03 -3.76
CA VAL A 43 2.54 3.51 -2.69
C VAL A 43 3.82 3.00 -3.32
N THR A 44 4.96 3.57 -2.92
CA THR A 44 6.29 3.07 -3.28
C THR A 44 6.94 2.48 -2.05
N PHE A 45 7.38 1.23 -2.15
CA PHE A 45 8.04 0.49 -1.10
C PHE A 45 9.55 0.60 -1.23
N SER A 46 10.22 0.95 -0.14
CA SER A 46 11.68 0.84 -0.04
C SER A 46 12.04 -0.16 1.05
N ILE A 47 12.35 -1.39 0.66
CA ILE A 47 12.85 -2.38 1.61
C ILE A 47 14.29 -2.01 1.95
N LYS A 48 14.53 -1.55 3.19
CA LYS A 48 15.90 -1.45 3.72
C LYS A 48 16.39 -2.88 3.99
N GLN A 49 17.35 -3.35 3.20
CA GLN A 49 18.12 -4.54 3.55
C GLN A 49 18.94 -4.21 4.80
N ASN A 50 18.67 -4.92 5.90
CA ASN A 50 19.49 -4.90 7.10
C ASN A 50 20.60 -5.95 7.00
#